data_AF-A0A1X0RMG7-F1
#
_entry.id   AF-A0A1X0RMG7-F1
#
_cell.length_a   1.000
_cell.length_b   1.000
_cell.length_c   1.000
_cell.angle_alpha   90.00
_cell.angle_beta   90.00
_cell.angle_gamma   90.00
#
_symmetry.space_group_name_H-M   'P 1'
#
loop_
_entity.id
_entity.type
_entity.pdbx_description
1 polymer ?
#
loop_
_entity_poly.entity_id
_entity_poly.type
_entity_poly.pdbx_seq_one_letter_code
_entity_poly.pdbx_strand_id
1 'polypeptide(L)'
;CFDSHDPRSTFYADIAPDSKAWMWQICTEYAYWQTASPIWRPTLVSRKLNANWYQRQCPLLFGEHAVPRLPQWHQINQEYKGWHISLDRVYWLDGEWDPWRTLSVQS
;
A
#
# COMPACT_ATOMS: atom_id res chain seq x y z
N CYS A 1 13.14 9.37 -14.10
CA CYS A 1 11.70 9.15 -13.87
C CYS A 1 11.52 8.07 -12.81
N PHE A 2 10.65 8.29 -11.81
CA PHE A 2 10.39 7.40 -10.67
C PHE A 2 11.62 6.97 -9.85
N ASP A 3 12.60 7.87 -9.71
CA ASP A 3 13.70 7.63 -8.79
C ASP A 3 13.20 7.75 -7.34
N SER A 4 13.60 6.81 -6.50
CA SER A 4 13.33 6.78 -5.06
C SER A 4 14.60 6.85 -4.21
N HIS A 5 15.74 7.17 -4.84
CA HIS A 5 17.04 7.29 -4.17
C HIS A 5 17.47 8.74 -3.91
N ASP A 6 16.94 9.74 -4.62
CA ASP A 6 17.27 11.15 -4.36
C ASP A 6 16.41 11.73 -3.21
N PRO A 7 16.96 11.94 -2.00
CA PRO A 7 16.23 12.51 -0.87
C PRO A 7 15.86 13.98 -1.10
N ARG A 8 16.44 14.65 -2.10
CA ARG A 8 16.17 16.07 -2.42
C ARG A 8 15.00 16.24 -3.40
N SER A 9 14.35 15.15 -3.80
CA SER A 9 13.18 15.19 -4.66
C SER A 9 12.08 16.03 -4.02
N THR A 10 11.54 17.01 -4.76
CA THR A 10 10.45 17.87 -4.29
C THR A 10 9.18 17.09 -3.97
N PHE A 11 9.03 15.88 -4.54
CA PHE A 11 7.93 14.96 -4.22
C PHE A 11 7.82 14.68 -2.72
N TYR A 12 8.94 14.63 -1.98
CA TYR A 12 8.91 14.37 -0.54
C TYR A 12 8.62 15.63 0.30
N ALA A 13 8.85 16.82 -0.25
CA ALA A 13 8.65 18.10 0.44
C ALA A 13 7.26 18.70 0.17
N ASP A 14 6.69 18.47 -1.01
CA ASP A 14 5.49 19.15 -1.51
C ASP A 14 4.40 18.13 -1.92
N ILE A 15 4.08 17.22 -1.00
CA ILE A 15 2.98 16.27 -1.15
C ILE A 15 1.68 16.88 -0.57
N ALA A 16 0.58 16.76 -1.32
CA ALA A 16 -0.72 17.25 -0.88
C ALA A 16 -1.12 16.64 0.49
N PRO A 17 -1.79 17.41 1.38
CA PRO A 17 -2.11 16.95 2.74
C PRO A 17 -2.83 15.59 2.80
N ASP A 18 -3.82 15.36 1.94
CA ASP A 18 -4.58 14.10 1.90
C ASP A 18 -3.69 12.92 1.48
N SER A 19 -2.85 13.13 0.47
CA SER A 19 -1.86 12.14 0.04
C SER A 19 -0.84 11.86 1.13
N LYS A 20 -0.44 12.87 1.90
CA LYS A 20 0.48 12.71 3.04
C LYS A 20 -0.14 11.85 4.15
N ALA A 21 -1.40 12.09 4.49
CA ALA A 21 -2.13 11.30 5.48
C ALA A 21 -2.27 9.83 5.04
N TRP A 22 -2.61 9.60 3.76
CA TRP A 22 -2.71 8.24 3.24
C TRP A 22 -1.35 7.52 3.19
N MET A 23 -0.29 8.22 2.76
CA MET A 23 1.06 7.67 2.75
C MET A 23 1.53 7.31 4.15
N TRP A 24 1.12 8.06 5.19
CA TRP A 24 1.42 7.70 6.57
C TRP A 24 0.82 6.33 6.91
N GLN A 25 -0.48 6.13 6.68
CA GLN A 25 -1.16 4.86 6.96
C GLN A 25 -0.53 3.67 6.20
N ILE A 26 -0.17 3.87 4.94
CA ILE A 26 0.52 2.82 4.15
C ILE A 26 1.90 2.51 4.73
N CYS A 27 2.67 3.53 5.12
CA CYS A 27 4.03 3.41 5.61
C CYS A 27 4.13 2.86 7.04
N THR A 28 3.07 2.99 7.85
CA THR A 28 3.05 2.53 9.24
C THR A 28 2.24 1.26 9.43
N GLU A 29 1.10 1.11 8.74
CA GLU A 29 0.11 0.08 9.00
C GLU A 29 -0.08 -0.84 7.78
N TYR A 30 -0.62 -0.35 6.68
CA TYR A 30 -1.30 -1.23 5.69
C TYR A 30 -0.39 -1.89 4.65
N ALA A 31 0.78 -1.31 4.34
CA ALA A 31 1.62 -1.76 3.21
C ALA A 31 0.85 -1.88 1.87
N TYR A 32 -0.14 -1.02 1.65
CA TYR A 32 -1.07 -1.10 0.52
C TYR A 32 -0.49 -0.53 -0.78
N TRP A 33 0.42 -1.28 -1.42
CA TRP A 33 1.15 -0.84 -2.62
C TRP A 33 0.66 -1.52 -3.91
N GLN A 34 0.54 -0.73 -4.98
CA GLN A 34 0.11 -1.21 -6.30
C GLN A 34 1.32 -1.71 -7.09
N THR A 35 1.76 -2.94 -6.80
CA THR A 35 2.91 -3.54 -7.46
C THR A 35 2.55 -4.22 -8.78
N ALA A 36 3.56 -4.44 -9.63
CA ALA A 36 3.40 -5.22 -10.85
C ALA A 36 2.94 -6.67 -10.58
N SER A 37 2.35 -7.29 -11.61
CA SER A 37 1.95 -8.70 -11.57
C SER A 37 3.17 -9.64 -11.40
N PRO A 38 3.00 -10.83 -10.81
CA PRO A 38 4.07 -11.82 -10.70
C PRO A 38 4.75 -12.16 -12.03
N ILE A 39 5.96 -12.71 -11.99
CA ILE A 39 6.80 -12.93 -13.18
C ILE A 39 6.12 -13.79 -14.25
N TRP A 40 5.30 -14.75 -13.83
CA TRP A 40 4.56 -15.67 -14.69
C TRP A 40 3.24 -15.12 -15.24
N ARG A 41 2.91 -13.85 -14.95
CA ARG A 41 1.72 -13.17 -15.50
C ARG A 41 2.11 -11.92 -16.27
N PRO A 42 1.43 -11.61 -17.39
CA PRO A 42 1.54 -10.30 -18.03
C PRO A 42 1.26 -9.18 -17.02
N THR A 43 1.97 -8.06 -17.14
CA THR A 43 1.80 -6.89 -16.28
C THR A 43 1.77 -5.63 -17.13
N LEU A 44 0.87 -4.72 -16.78
CA LEU A 44 0.82 -3.38 -17.37
C LEU A 44 1.87 -2.47 -16.71
N VAL A 45 2.08 -2.64 -15.40
CA VAL A 45 2.99 -1.84 -14.59
C VAL A 45 4.38 -2.47 -14.59
N SER A 46 5.43 -1.63 -14.64
CA SER A 46 6.83 -2.06 -14.60
C SER A 46 7.13 -2.89 -13.35
N ARG A 47 7.80 -4.04 -13.51
CA ARG A 47 8.24 -4.89 -12.39
C ARG A 47 9.29 -4.25 -11.48
N LYS A 48 9.83 -3.08 -11.86
CA LYS A 48 10.66 -2.27 -10.98
C LYS A 48 9.84 -1.57 -9.88
N LEU A 49 8.54 -1.39 -10.08
CA LEU A 49 7.59 -0.90 -9.07
C LEU A 49 7.13 -2.08 -8.21
N ASN A 50 7.96 -2.39 -7.20
CA ASN A 50 7.73 -3.45 -6.24
C ASN A 50 7.65 -2.87 -4.81
N ALA A 51 7.28 -3.71 -3.84
CA ALA A 51 7.13 -3.30 -2.44
C ALA A 51 8.37 -2.56 -1.89
N ASN A 52 9.59 -2.99 -2.24
CA ASN A 52 10.81 -2.34 -1.80
C ASN A 52 10.98 -0.93 -2.38
N TRP A 53 10.55 -0.71 -3.63
CA TRP A 53 10.57 0.62 -4.25
C TRP A 53 9.62 1.58 -3.54
N TYR A 54 8.43 1.10 -3.11
CA TYR A 54 7.49 1.90 -2.33
C TYR A 54 8.00 2.14 -0.91
N GLN A 55 8.40 1.08 -0.18
CA GLN A 55 8.85 1.16 1.22
C GLN A 55 10.01 2.14 1.41
N ARG A 56 10.95 2.21 0.45
CA ARG A 56 12.10 3.11 0.51
C ARG A 56 11.72 4.58 0.67
N GLN A 57 10.54 4.97 0.20
CA GLN A 57 10.08 6.35 0.18
C GLN A 57 9.52 6.80 1.53
N CYS A 58 9.09 5.87 2.37
CA CYS A 58 8.53 6.15 3.68
C CYS A 58 9.46 6.99 4.60
N PRO A 59 10.73 6.60 4.82
CA PRO A 59 11.66 7.42 5.60
C PRO A 59 12.01 8.75 4.92
N LEU A 60 11.91 8.85 3.59
CA LEU A 60 12.12 10.10 2.86
C LEU A 60 10.96 11.08 3.06
N LEU A 61 9.72 10.58 3.18
CA LEU A 61 8.52 11.38 3.42
C LEU A 61 8.39 11.85 4.87
N PHE A 62 8.78 11.01 5.83
CA PHE A 62 8.42 11.22 7.25
C PHE A 62 9.63 11.26 8.20
N GLY A 63 10.82 10.86 7.75
CA GLY A 63 12.01 10.71 8.58
C GLY A 63 12.23 9.26 9.04
N GLU A 64 13.49 8.85 9.12
CA GLU A 64 13.89 7.46 9.36
C GLU A 64 13.36 6.86 10.67
N HIS A 65 13.23 7.68 11.72
CA HIS A 65 12.75 7.24 13.03
C HIS A 65 11.25 7.50 13.27
N ALA A 66 10.56 8.15 12.32
CA ALA A 66 9.14 8.44 12.43
C ALA A 66 8.26 7.28 11.94
N VAL A 67 8.79 6.40 11.09
CA VAL A 67 8.08 5.25 10.52
C VAL A 67 8.78 3.95 10.89
N PRO A 68 8.04 2.83 11.01
CA PRO A 68 8.67 1.54 11.23
C PRO A 68 9.46 1.11 9.99
N ARG A 69 10.45 0.23 10.18
CA ARG A 69 11.23 -0.35 9.08
C ARG A 69 10.36 -1.06 8.05
N LEU A 70 9.30 -1.73 8.52
CA LEU A 70 8.24 -2.35 7.72
C LEU A 70 6.89 -2.00 8.35
N PRO A 71 5.84 -1.75 7.55
CA PRO A 71 4.50 -1.49 8.07
C PRO A 71 3.96 -2.68 8.86
N GLN A 72 3.10 -2.42 9.83
CA GLN A 72 2.56 -3.42 10.77
C GLN A 72 1.38 -4.22 10.20
N TRP A 73 1.38 -4.48 8.90
CA TRP A 73 0.25 -5.06 8.17
C TRP A 73 -0.18 -6.44 8.71
N HIS A 74 0.77 -7.20 9.24
CA HIS A 74 0.50 -8.49 9.89
C HIS A 74 -0.38 -8.35 11.13
N GLN A 75 -0.13 -7.32 11.96
CA GLN A 75 -0.91 -7.09 13.18
C GLN A 75 -2.34 -6.68 12.84
N ILE A 76 -2.49 -5.78 11.86
CA ILE A 76 -3.79 -5.38 11.31
C ILE A 76 -4.56 -6.60 10.78
N ASN A 77 -3.92 -7.44 9.96
CA ASN A 77 -4.57 -8.65 9.43
C ASN A 77 -4.91 -9.67 10.54
N GLN A 78 -4.12 -9.75 11.60
CA GLN A 78 -4.39 -10.64 12.73
C GLN A 78 -5.57 -10.14 13.59
N GLU A 79 -5.67 -8.82 13.77
CA GLU A 79 -6.74 -8.16 14.51
C GLU A 79 -8.07 -8.31 13.78
N TYR A 80 -8.12 -7.91 12.50
CA TYR A 80 -9.33 -7.91 11.68
C TYR A 80 -9.60 -9.22 10.93
N LYS A 81 -8.75 -10.24 11.11
CA LYS A 81 -8.87 -11.59 10.52
C LYS A 81 -8.77 -11.67 8.99
N GLY A 82 -8.74 -10.54 8.28
CA GLY A 82 -8.62 -10.49 6.83
C GLY A 82 -9.66 -11.37 6.14
N TRP A 83 -9.22 -12.29 5.29
CA TRP A 83 -10.09 -13.19 4.54
C TRP A 83 -10.77 -14.28 5.40
N HIS A 84 -10.37 -14.40 6.67
CA HIS A 84 -10.94 -15.34 7.63
C HIS A 84 -11.93 -14.65 8.59
N ILE A 85 -12.31 -13.41 8.31
CA ILE A 85 -13.29 -12.70 9.12
C ILE A 85 -14.66 -13.38 9.02
N SER A 86 -15.37 -13.48 10.15
CA SER A 86 -16.73 -13.98 10.24
C SER A 86 -17.55 -12.97 11.02
N LEU A 87 -18.53 -12.36 10.34
CA LEU A 87 -19.39 -11.32 10.90
C LEU A 87 -20.84 -11.65 10.59
N ASP A 88 -21.73 -11.34 11.54
CA ASP A 88 -23.17 -11.41 11.34
C ASP A 88 -23.71 -10.06 10.84
N ARG A 89 -24.75 -10.11 9.98
CA ARG A 89 -25.49 -8.93 9.49
C ARG A 89 -24.64 -7.92 8.70
N VAL A 90 -23.74 -8.41 7.85
CA VAL A 90 -22.90 -7.59 6.96
C VAL A 90 -23.14 -7.97 5.49
N TYR A 91 -23.24 -6.96 4.62
CA TYR A 91 -23.23 -7.14 3.17
C TYR A 91 -21.98 -6.49 2.58
N TRP A 92 -21.21 -7.25 1.80
CA TRP A 92 -20.10 -6.74 1.00
C TRP A 92 -20.61 -6.50 -0.42
N LEU A 93 -20.48 -5.26 -0.91
CA LEU A 93 -20.97 -4.86 -2.23
C LEU A 93 -19.77 -4.40 -3.07
N ASP A 94 -19.56 -5.06 -4.19
CA ASP A 94 -18.47 -4.78 -5.12
C ASP A 94 -18.98 -4.49 -6.54
N GLY A 95 -18.29 -3.62 -7.25
CA GLY A 95 -18.54 -3.35 -8.66
C GLY A 95 -17.83 -4.36 -9.56
N GLU A 96 -18.48 -4.81 -10.65
CA GLU A 96 -17.89 -5.74 -11.61
C GLU A 96 -16.54 -5.26 -12.19
N TRP A 97 -16.45 -3.95 -12.41
CA TRP A 97 -15.30 -3.28 -13.04
C TRP A 97 -14.40 -2.57 -12.03
N ASP A 98 -14.62 -2.74 -10.73
CA ASP A 98 -13.78 -2.15 -9.71
C ASP A 98 -12.44 -2.90 -9.63
N PRO A 99 -11.28 -2.25 -9.90
CA PRO A 99 -9.98 -2.90 -9.77
C PRO A 99 -9.70 -3.38 -8.33
N TRP A 100 -10.35 -2.79 -7.33
CA TRP A 100 -10.19 -3.17 -5.93
C TRP A 100 -11.02 -4.39 -5.52
N ARG A 101 -11.97 -4.84 -6.36
CA ARG A 101 -12.84 -5.98 -6.06
C ARG A 101 -12.06 -7.22 -5.60
N THR A 102 -10.92 -7.50 -6.24
CA THR A 102 -10.07 -8.67 -5.90
C THR A 102 -9.44 -8.63 -4.51
N LEU A 103 -9.51 -7.49 -3.81
CA LEU A 103 -9.03 -7.29 -2.45
C LEU A 103 -10.18 -7.32 -1.42
N SER A 104 -11.43 -7.52 -1.87
CA SER A 104 -12.64 -7.59 -1.06
C SER A 104 -13.08 -9.04 -0.78
N VAL A 105 -14.14 -9.21 0.00
CA VAL A 105 -14.83 -10.49 0.22
C VAL A 105 -15.76 -10.76 -0.95
N GLN A 106 -15.29 -11.52 -1.92
CA GLN A 106 -16.05 -11.95 -3.10
C GLN A 106 -16.31 -13.46 -3.05
N SER A 107 -17.53 -13.87 -3.41
CA SER A 107 -17.94 -15.27 -3.63
C SER A 107 -17.85 -15.67 -5.10
#